data_AF-A0A3Q2QG51-F1
#
_entry.id   AF-A0A3Q2QG51-F1
#
_cell.length_a   1.000
_cell.length_b   1.000
_cell.length_c   1.000
_cell.angle_alpha   90.00
_cell.angle_beta   90.00
_cell.angle_gamma   90.00
#
_symmetry.space_group_name_H-M   'P 1'
#
loop_
_entity.id
_entity.type
_entity.pdbx_description
1 polymer ?
#
loop_
_entity_poly.entity_id
_entity_poly.type
_entity_poly.pdbx_seq_one_letter_code
_entity_poly.pdbx_strand_id
1 'polypeptide(L)'
;MFWTETCKRLKSGPKGLPSRSGKDFRYATRAPKKYSTELTHSLLEGESISCFVVGGEKRLCLPQVLNSVLRDFSLQQINTVCDELYVYCSRCDAEQLHILKVLGILPFNAPSCGLITLTDAQRLCNALLRPGAALPADPSGNEASFQVEHQCLGKCQGLFVAQFYTQPEAPCIQCVECQLLFSPQKFVMHSHKSPDKRTCHWGFDSAKWPCYLQLARKYQGTPEESRLKQLLEEVKEKFHYQLKSSLDKVSALLRKLPVTDAPI
;
A
#
# COMPACT_ATOMS: atom_id res chain seq x y z
N MET A 1 11.00 24.26 -9.43
CA MET A 1 10.22 25.49 -9.15
C MET A 1 8.70 25.32 -9.34
N PHE A 2 8.11 24.13 -9.13
CA PHE A 2 6.67 23.93 -9.41
C PHE A 2 5.85 23.24 -8.30
N TRP A 3 6.41 23.08 -7.09
CA TRP A 3 5.69 22.49 -5.94
C TRP A 3 5.54 23.45 -4.75
N THR A 4 5.52 24.76 -5.03
CA THR A 4 5.24 25.82 -4.05
C THR A 4 3.80 26.35 -4.13
N GLU A 5 3.12 26.24 -5.29
CA GLU A 5 1.84 26.91 -5.51
C GLU A 5 0.60 26.07 -5.11
N THR A 6 0.66 24.74 -5.17
CA THR A 6 -0.54 23.88 -4.93
C THR A 6 -0.94 23.79 -3.45
N CYS A 7 -0.11 24.25 -2.51
CA CYS A 7 -0.42 24.28 -1.07
C CYS A 7 -1.24 25.51 -0.61
N LYS A 8 -1.61 26.45 -1.49
CA LYS A 8 -2.31 27.69 -1.07
C LYS A 8 -3.84 27.55 -0.88
N ARG A 9 -4.47 26.40 -1.16
CA ARG A 9 -5.95 26.26 -1.11
C ARG A 9 -6.57 25.73 0.19
N LEU A 10 -5.82 25.62 1.28
CA LEU A 10 -6.32 25.12 2.58
C LEU A 10 -6.36 26.17 3.71
N LYS A 11 -6.64 27.44 3.40
CA LYS A 11 -6.96 28.46 4.41
C LYS A 11 -8.37 29.03 4.21
N SER A 12 -9.39 28.27 4.58
CA SER A 12 -10.70 28.81 4.95
C SER A 12 -11.54 27.74 5.65
N GLY A 13 -11.33 27.59 6.96
CA GLY A 13 -12.24 26.82 7.81
C GLY A 13 -13.54 27.61 8.04
N PRO A 14 -14.70 26.95 8.13
CA PRO A 14 -15.94 27.63 8.47
C PRO A 14 -15.95 28.05 9.95
N LYS A 15 -16.26 29.33 10.19
CA LYS A 15 -16.55 29.89 11.50
C LYS A 15 -17.93 29.40 11.97
N GLY A 16 -18.02 28.95 13.23
CA GLY A 16 -19.29 28.81 13.94
C GLY A 16 -19.40 27.54 14.80
N LEU A 17 -19.17 27.66 16.11
CA LEU A 17 -19.72 26.76 17.12
C LEU A 17 -20.66 27.57 18.03
N PRO A 18 -21.85 27.05 18.38
CA PRO A 18 -22.53 27.48 19.59
C PRO A 18 -22.09 26.64 20.79
N SER A 19 -22.11 27.32 21.93
CA SER A 19 -21.79 26.91 23.29
C SER A 19 -22.78 25.89 23.87
N ARG A 20 -22.29 24.95 24.70
CA ARG A 20 -23.03 24.40 25.86
C ARG A 20 -22.15 23.57 26.82
N SER A 21 -22.01 24.12 28.02
CA SER A 21 -21.96 23.51 29.37
C SER A 21 -21.36 22.11 29.58
N GLY A 22 -20.22 22.10 30.29
CA GLY A 22 -20.06 21.46 31.61
C GLY A 22 -20.12 19.93 31.70
N LYS A 23 -18.94 19.32 31.83
CA LYS A 23 -18.61 18.28 32.83
C LYS A 23 -17.11 17.98 32.77
N ASP A 24 -16.45 18.10 33.91
CA ASP A 24 -15.02 17.86 34.11
C ASP A 24 -14.61 16.47 33.62
N PHE A 25 -13.80 16.44 32.57
CA PHE A 25 -12.95 15.29 32.27
C PHE A 25 -11.51 15.78 32.36
N ARG A 26 -10.80 15.27 33.37
CA ARG A 26 -9.39 15.54 33.61
C ARG A 26 -8.61 15.29 32.32
N TYR A 27 -8.12 16.36 31.68
CA TYR A 27 -7.18 16.23 30.58
C TYR A 27 -5.87 15.70 31.15
N ALA A 28 -5.68 14.39 31.09
CA ALA A 28 -4.33 13.84 31.09
C ALA A 28 -3.62 14.44 29.87
N THR A 29 -2.68 15.35 30.12
CA THR A 29 -1.72 15.84 29.14
C THR A 29 -0.92 14.66 28.61
N ARG A 30 -1.44 14.02 27.57
CA ARG A 30 -0.77 12.94 26.86
C ARG A 30 0.32 13.61 26.02
N ALA A 31 1.57 13.40 26.42
CA ALA A 31 2.74 13.84 25.67
C ALA A 31 2.59 13.49 24.17
N PRO A 32 3.06 14.35 23.24
CA PRO A 32 3.01 14.02 21.82
C PRO A 32 3.81 12.73 21.61
N LYS A 33 3.17 11.72 21.02
CA LYS A 33 3.84 10.47 20.65
C LYS A 33 5.01 10.84 19.73
N LYS A 34 6.22 10.49 20.16
CA LYS A 34 7.46 10.70 19.40
C LYS A 34 7.26 10.13 17.99
N TYR A 35 7.41 10.97 16.97
CA TYR A 35 7.60 10.50 15.60
C TYR A 35 8.85 9.63 15.61
N SER A 36 8.80 8.41 15.07
CA SER A 36 10.03 7.63 14.94
C SER A 36 10.88 8.31 13.87
N THR A 37 12.05 8.80 14.27
CA THR A 37 13.02 9.45 13.38
C THR A 37 13.97 8.43 12.76
N GLU A 38 13.78 7.13 13.03
CA GLU A 38 14.53 6.07 12.39
C GLU A 38 14.16 5.94 10.91
N LEU A 39 15.17 6.10 10.05
CA LEU A 39 15.04 5.81 8.63
C LEU A 39 15.06 4.28 8.42
N THR A 40 14.05 3.78 7.74
CA THR A 40 13.91 2.38 7.35
C THR A 40 13.72 2.26 5.84
N HIS A 41 13.58 1.05 5.32
CA HIS A 41 13.32 0.80 3.89
C HIS A 41 12.05 -0.02 3.69
N SER A 42 11.39 0.20 2.56
CA SER A 42 10.27 -0.60 2.10
C SER A 42 10.41 -0.92 0.61
N LEU A 43 10.03 -2.13 0.23
CA LEU A 43 9.97 -2.52 -1.18
C LEU A 43 8.70 -1.94 -1.83
N LEU A 44 8.86 -1.32 -2.98
CA LEU A 44 7.78 -0.81 -3.84
C LEU A 44 8.08 -1.20 -5.28
N GLU A 45 7.28 -2.11 -5.87
CA GLU A 45 7.47 -2.63 -7.24
C GLU A 45 8.90 -3.15 -7.52
N GLY A 46 9.54 -3.73 -6.50
CA GLY A 46 10.92 -4.26 -6.59
C GLY A 46 12.02 -3.27 -6.18
N GLU A 47 11.70 -2.00 -6.03
CA GLU A 47 12.65 -0.95 -5.64
C GLU A 47 12.67 -0.75 -4.11
N SER A 48 13.86 -0.58 -3.53
CA SER A 48 14.03 -0.27 -2.11
C SER A 48 13.92 1.24 -1.88
N ILE A 49 12.83 1.68 -1.25
CA ILE A 49 12.55 3.09 -1.00
C ILE A 49 12.72 3.42 0.48
N SER A 50 13.42 4.51 0.78
CA SER A 50 13.62 4.98 2.14
C SER A 50 12.33 5.55 2.72
N CYS A 51 12.02 5.21 3.97
CA CYS A 51 10.78 5.60 4.64
C CYS A 51 10.94 5.84 6.14
N PHE A 52 10.06 6.69 6.69
CA PHE A 52 9.89 6.92 8.13
C PHE A 52 8.61 6.25 8.62
N VAL A 53 8.58 5.84 9.90
CA VAL A 53 7.35 5.34 10.53
C VAL A 53 6.69 6.47 11.30
N VAL A 54 5.58 6.99 10.75
CA VAL A 54 4.85 8.14 11.29
C VAL A 54 3.45 7.68 11.66
N GLY A 55 3.12 7.71 12.96
CA GLY A 55 1.80 7.27 13.43
C GLY A 55 1.52 5.77 13.25
N GLY A 56 2.56 4.95 13.13
CA GLY A 56 2.44 3.51 12.88
C GLY A 56 2.35 3.12 11.40
N GLU A 57 2.42 4.09 10.49
CA GLU A 57 2.38 3.87 9.05
C GLU A 57 3.72 4.25 8.40
N LYS A 58 4.18 3.46 7.43
CA LYS A 58 5.38 3.75 6.65
C LYS A 58 5.10 4.88 5.66
N ARG A 59 5.94 5.91 5.69
CA ARG A 59 5.89 7.06 4.79
C ARG A 59 7.18 7.15 3.98
N LEU A 60 7.07 6.89 2.68
CA LEU A 60 8.15 6.78 1.72
C LEU A 60 8.59 8.15 1.20
N CYS A 61 9.88 8.28 0.91
CA CYS A 61 10.47 9.44 0.24
C CYS A 61 9.88 9.59 -1.18
N LEU A 62 8.99 10.58 -1.36
CA LEU A 62 8.30 10.79 -2.62
C LEU A 62 9.26 11.03 -3.80
N PRO A 63 10.34 11.82 -3.67
CA PRO A 63 11.32 11.96 -4.75
C PRO A 63 11.94 10.64 -5.22
N GLN A 64 12.17 9.68 -4.32
CA GLN A 64 12.66 8.36 -4.74
C GLN A 64 11.59 7.62 -5.55
N VAL A 65 10.34 7.57 -5.06
CA VAL A 65 9.23 6.93 -5.78
C VAL A 65 9.06 7.49 -7.19
N LEU A 66 9.10 8.82 -7.35
CA LEU A 66 8.92 9.49 -8.63
C LEU A 66 10.10 9.26 -9.59
N ASN A 67 11.33 9.20 -9.08
CA ASN A 67 12.53 9.12 -9.90
C ASN A 67 13.01 7.68 -10.15
N SER A 68 12.51 6.68 -9.41
CA SER A 68 12.77 5.26 -9.66
C SER A 68 11.54 4.56 -10.21
N VAL A 69 10.51 4.34 -9.39
CA VAL A 69 9.36 3.48 -9.71
C VAL A 69 8.45 4.09 -10.78
N LEU A 70 8.23 5.40 -10.73
CA LEU A 70 7.30 6.11 -11.62
C LEU A 70 8.01 7.00 -12.65
N ARG A 71 9.28 6.71 -12.95
CA ARG A 71 10.13 7.54 -13.82
C ARG A 71 9.56 7.76 -15.22
N ASP A 72 8.85 6.77 -15.76
CA ASP A 72 8.32 6.79 -17.11
C ASP A 72 6.97 7.52 -17.24
N PHE A 73 6.43 8.04 -16.13
CA PHE A 73 5.18 8.80 -16.13
C PHE A 73 5.42 10.28 -15.96
N SER A 74 4.64 11.09 -16.69
CA SER A 74 4.68 12.53 -16.49
C SER A 74 4.12 12.90 -15.11
N LEU A 75 4.68 13.95 -14.49
CA LEU A 75 4.13 14.47 -13.22
C LEU A 75 2.65 14.85 -13.34
N GLN A 76 2.20 15.28 -14.52
CA GLN A 76 0.79 15.59 -14.77
C GLN A 76 -0.08 14.34 -14.63
N GLN A 77 0.29 13.23 -15.29
CA GLN A 77 -0.43 11.95 -15.17
C GLN A 77 -0.43 11.44 -13.73
N ILE A 78 0.72 11.49 -13.05
CA ILE A 78 0.84 11.07 -11.65
C ILE A 78 -0.09 11.90 -10.75
N ASN A 79 -0.12 13.22 -10.91
CA ASN A 79 -0.98 14.10 -10.12
C ASN A 79 -2.47 13.83 -10.38
N THR A 80 -2.87 13.61 -11.65
CA THR A 80 -4.25 13.23 -11.99
C THR A 80 -4.69 11.97 -11.24
N VAL A 81 -3.87 10.92 -11.27
CA VAL A 81 -4.18 9.67 -10.57
C VAL A 81 -4.17 9.85 -9.05
N CYS A 82 -3.25 10.66 -8.51
CA CYS A 82 -3.26 11.01 -7.08
C CYS A 82 -4.58 11.67 -6.66
N ASP A 83 -5.08 12.63 -7.46
CA ASP A 83 -6.34 13.32 -7.19
C ASP A 83 -7.54 12.36 -7.27
N GLU A 84 -7.58 11.48 -8.27
CA GLU A 84 -8.64 10.48 -8.43
C GLU A 84 -8.67 9.46 -7.27
N LEU A 85 -7.49 9.03 -6.81
CA LEU A 85 -7.34 8.06 -5.74
C LEU A 85 -7.37 8.69 -4.33
N TYR A 86 -7.48 10.02 -4.23
CA TYR A 86 -7.41 10.80 -2.98
C TYR A 86 -6.12 10.52 -2.18
N VAL A 87 -4.99 10.42 -2.89
CA VAL A 87 -3.67 10.21 -2.29
C VAL A 87 -3.22 11.46 -1.54
N TYR A 88 -2.82 11.31 -0.29
CA TYR A 88 -2.31 12.42 0.51
C TYR A 88 -0.78 12.36 0.67
N CYS A 89 -0.09 13.40 0.21
CA CYS A 89 1.35 13.57 0.42
C CYS A 89 1.61 14.61 1.53
N SER A 90 2.31 14.21 2.59
CA SER A 90 2.78 15.14 3.63
C SER A 90 4.16 15.71 3.28
N ARG A 91 4.56 16.79 3.96
CA ARG A 91 5.95 17.29 3.89
C ARG A 91 6.77 16.69 5.03
N CYS A 92 8.05 16.45 4.78
CA CYS A 92 9.01 16.17 5.84
C CYS A 92 9.06 17.33 6.84
N ASP A 93 9.25 17.01 8.11
CA ASP A 93 9.74 17.97 9.09
C ASP A 93 11.25 18.24 8.90
N ALA A 94 11.78 19.17 9.70
CA ALA A 94 13.18 19.57 9.61
C ALA A 94 14.16 18.43 9.92
N GLU A 95 13.80 17.55 10.86
CA GLU A 95 14.64 16.43 11.30
C GLU A 95 14.67 15.32 10.23
N GLN A 96 13.50 14.93 9.72
CA GLN A 96 13.37 13.98 8.61
C GLN A 96 14.13 14.46 7.37
N LEU A 97 14.00 15.74 7.02
CA LEU A 97 14.72 16.31 5.88
C LEU A 97 16.24 16.30 6.10
N HIS A 98 16.69 16.58 7.32
CA HIS A 98 18.11 16.53 7.66
C HIS A 98 18.67 15.10 7.55
N ILE A 99 17.95 14.10 8.08
CA ILE A 99 18.34 12.68 8.01
C ILE A 99 18.48 12.21 6.55
N LEU A 100 17.50 12.53 5.69
CA LEU A 100 17.57 12.17 4.27
C LEU A 100 18.77 12.81 3.55
N LYS A 101 19.19 14.01 3.96
CA LYS A 101 20.38 14.68 3.40
C LYS A 101 21.68 14.04 3.88
N VAL A 102 21.81 13.82 5.18
CA VAL A 102 23.03 13.24 5.78
C VAL A 102 23.27 11.82 5.26
N LEU A 103 22.22 11.05 5.03
CA LEU A 103 22.30 9.69 4.47
C LEU A 103 22.42 9.65 2.94
N GLY A 104 22.57 10.80 2.28
CA GLY A 104 22.79 10.88 0.83
C GLY A 104 21.57 10.52 -0.03
N ILE A 105 20.38 10.41 0.56
CA ILE A 105 19.13 10.14 -0.17
C ILE A 105 18.68 11.37 -0.95
N LEU A 106 18.90 12.57 -0.39
CA LEU A 106 18.61 13.85 -1.01
C LEU A 106 19.85 14.74 -1.03
N PRO A 107 19.98 15.63 -2.03
CA PRO A 107 21.08 16.60 -2.04
C PRO A 107 20.91 17.63 -0.91
N PHE A 108 22.02 18.15 -0.37
CA PHE A 108 22.00 19.12 0.73
C PHE A 108 21.21 20.40 0.42
N ASN A 109 21.14 20.79 -0.85
CA ASN A 109 20.39 21.95 -1.32
C ASN A 109 18.87 21.70 -1.44
N ALA A 110 18.38 20.48 -1.19
CA ALA A 110 16.95 20.17 -1.26
C ALA A 110 16.16 21.05 -0.26
N PRO A 111 15.23 21.90 -0.73
CA PRO A 111 14.52 22.82 0.15
C PRO A 111 13.41 22.13 0.96
N SER A 112 12.88 21.02 0.44
CA SER A 112 11.80 20.24 1.06
C SER A 112 11.74 18.86 0.46
N CYS A 113 11.12 17.92 1.17
CA CYS A 113 10.80 16.60 0.65
C CYS A 113 9.33 16.26 0.94
N GLY A 114 8.66 15.65 -0.04
CA GLY A 114 7.34 15.05 0.13
C GLY A 114 7.46 13.63 0.67
N LEU A 115 6.43 13.19 1.38
CA LEU A 115 6.27 11.83 1.88
C LEU A 115 4.90 11.30 1.48
N ILE A 116 4.86 10.07 0.99
CA ILE A 116 3.63 9.34 0.60
C ILE A 116 3.53 8.08 1.46
N THR A 117 2.33 7.68 1.88
CA THR A 117 2.17 6.43 2.65
C THR A 117 2.48 5.22 1.76
N LEU A 118 2.95 4.12 2.34
CA LEU A 118 3.21 2.89 1.58
C LEU A 118 1.95 2.42 0.84
N THR A 119 0.81 2.47 1.52
CA THR A 119 -0.49 2.13 0.94
C THR A 119 -0.82 3.00 -0.27
N ASP A 120 -0.70 4.32 -0.16
CA ASP A 120 -1.00 5.21 -1.28
C ASP A 120 0.00 5.07 -2.42
N ALA A 121 1.29 4.85 -2.11
CA ALA A 121 2.31 4.59 -3.12
C ALA A 121 2.00 3.30 -3.90
N GLN A 122 1.58 2.24 -3.22
CA GLN A 122 1.17 0.99 -3.88
C GLN A 122 -0.10 1.18 -4.72
N ARG A 123 -1.11 1.90 -4.22
CA ARG A 123 -2.33 2.22 -4.98
C ARG A 123 -2.01 3.01 -6.26
N LEU A 124 -1.15 4.03 -6.14
CA LEU A 124 -0.69 4.83 -7.26
C LEU A 124 0.07 4.00 -8.30
N CYS A 125 0.99 3.14 -7.85
CA CYS A 125 1.75 2.24 -8.73
C CYS A 125 0.84 1.24 -9.45
N ASN A 126 -0.15 0.67 -8.77
CA ASN A 126 -1.12 -0.23 -9.39
C ASN A 126 -1.91 0.45 -10.50
N ALA A 127 -2.34 1.70 -10.28
CA ALA A 127 -3.11 2.44 -11.27
C ALA A 127 -2.27 2.85 -12.49
N LEU A 128 -1.00 3.23 -12.29
CA LEU A 128 -0.13 3.70 -13.37
C LEU A 128 0.56 2.58 -14.16
N LEU A 129 1.15 1.60 -13.46
CA LEU A 129 1.99 0.56 -14.08
C LEU A 129 1.19 -0.57 -14.73
N ARG A 130 -0.10 -0.71 -14.40
CA ARG A 130 -0.92 -1.83 -14.86
C ARG A 130 -2.29 -1.39 -15.36
N PRO A 131 -2.36 -0.76 -16.54
CA PRO A 131 -3.56 -0.82 -17.36
C PRO A 131 -3.66 -2.23 -17.98
N GLY A 132 -3.82 -3.24 -17.14
CA GLY A 132 -4.41 -4.51 -17.52
C GLY A 132 -3.77 -5.38 -18.60
N ALA A 133 -3.18 -6.51 -18.21
CA ALA A 133 -3.02 -7.62 -19.14
C ALA A 133 -4.36 -8.35 -19.28
N ALA A 134 -5.00 -8.22 -20.45
CA ALA A 134 -6.10 -9.09 -20.84
C ALA A 134 -5.51 -10.43 -21.31
N LEU A 135 -5.94 -11.55 -20.70
CA LEU A 135 -5.71 -12.88 -21.27
C LEU A 135 -6.90 -13.28 -22.16
N PRO A 136 -6.71 -14.24 -23.08
CA PRO A 136 -7.79 -14.75 -23.91
C PRO A 136 -8.95 -15.30 -23.07
N ALA A 137 -10.16 -15.09 -23.57
CA ALA A 137 -11.39 -15.58 -22.97
C ALA A 137 -11.39 -17.12 -22.90
N ASP A 138 -11.19 -17.65 -21.70
CA ASP A 138 -12.05 -18.66 -21.05
C ASP A 138 -11.26 -19.51 -20.03
N PRO A 139 -11.14 -19.07 -18.76
CA PRO A 139 -10.66 -19.90 -17.66
C PRO A 139 -11.76 -20.79 -17.03
N SER A 140 -13.01 -20.72 -17.51
CA SER A 140 -14.17 -21.35 -16.86
C SER A 140 -14.26 -22.87 -17.07
N GLY A 141 -13.36 -23.44 -17.88
CA GLY A 141 -13.26 -24.88 -18.10
C GLY A 141 -12.41 -25.67 -17.10
N ASN A 142 -11.82 -25.04 -16.07
CA ASN A 142 -10.93 -25.73 -15.13
C ASN A 142 -11.53 -25.91 -13.73
N GLU A 143 -11.57 -27.16 -13.25
CA GLU A 143 -12.23 -27.62 -12.00
C GLU A 143 -11.72 -26.99 -10.69
N ALA A 144 -10.64 -26.19 -10.75
CA ALA A 144 -10.03 -25.53 -9.59
C ALA A 144 -10.19 -24.00 -9.58
N SER A 145 -10.99 -23.44 -10.49
CA SER A 145 -11.28 -22.00 -10.50
C SER A 145 -12.51 -21.66 -9.64
N PHE A 146 -12.45 -20.56 -8.91
CA PHE A 146 -13.56 -20.13 -8.05
C PHE A 146 -13.57 -18.62 -7.84
N GLN A 147 -14.75 -18.04 -7.59
CA GLN A 147 -14.84 -16.59 -7.40
C GLN A 147 -14.47 -16.15 -5.98
N VAL A 148 -13.74 -15.05 -5.92
CA VAL A 148 -13.27 -14.39 -4.71
C VAL A 148 -13.71 -12.93 -4.70
N GLU A 149 -13.78 -12.33 -3.52
CA GLU A 149 -14.04 -10.90 -3.35
C GLU A 149 -13.22 -10.31 -2.19
N HIS A 150 -13.02 -9.00 -2.21
CA HIS A 150 -12.51 -8.23 -1.08
C HIS A 150 -13.31 -6.93 -0.92
N GLN A 151 -13.20 -6.33 0.25
CA GLN A 151 -13.87 -5.06 0.60
C GLN A 151 -12.86 -3.98 1.06
N CYS A 152 -11.59 -4.14 0.66
CA CYS A 152 -10.54 -3.16 0.95
C CYS A 152 -10.61 -2.01 -0.04
N LEU A 153 -10.54 -0.77 0.47
CA LEU A 153 -10.46 0.44 -0.36
C LEU A 153 -11.62 0.56 -1.38
N GLY A 154 -12.77 -0.04 -1.07
CA GLY A 154 -13.88 -0.23 -1.99
C GLY A 154 -14.37 -1.68 -1.96
N LYS A 155 -14.76 -2.23 -3.11
CA LYS A 155 -15.10 -3.64 -3.29
C LYS A 155 -14.71 -4.06 -4.70
N CYS A 156 -14.12 -5.25 -4.83
CA CYS A 156 -13.94 -5.89 -6.14
C CYS A 156 -14.28 -7.39 -6.04
N GLN A 157 -14.74 -7.94 -7.17
CA GLN A 157 -14.96 -9.37 -7.36
C GLN A 157 -14.02 -9.88 -8.46
N GLY A 158 -13.56 -11.11 -8.31
CA GLY A 158 -12.62 -11.74 -9.24
C GLY A 158 -12.79 -13.24 -9.32
N LEU A 159 -12.27 -13.84 -10.38
CA LEU A 159 -12.16 -15.29 -10.54
C LEU A 159 -10.71 -15.68 -10.24
N PHE A 160 -10.50 -16.49 -9.21
CA PHE A 160 -9.21 -17.11 -8.94
C PHE A 160 -9.01 -18.31 -9.87
N VAL A 161 -7.84 -18.38 -10.50
CA VAL A 161 -7.48 -19.39 -11.49
C VAL A 161 -6.22 -20.11 -11.03
N ALA A 162 -6.40 -21.26 -10.36
CA ALA A 162 -5.34 -21.96 -9.62
C ALA A 162 -4.09 -22.27 -10.46
N GLN A 163 -4.26 -22.60 -11.75
CA GLN A 163 -3.17 -22.94 -12.66
C GLN A 163 -2.12 -21.82 -12.82
N PHE A 164 -2.54 -20.56 -12.64
CA PHE A 164 -1.67 -19.40 -12.81
C PHE A 164 -0.94 -19.03 -11.51
N TYR A 165 -1.32 -19.59 -10.36
CA TYR A 165 -0.70 -19.28 -9.08
C TYR A 165 0.56 -20.12 -8.84
N THR A 166 1.56 -19.94 -9.72
CA THR A 166 2.83 -20.69 -9.72
C THR A 166 3.92 -20.04 -8.85
N GLN A 167 3.81 -18.74 -8.59
CA GLN A 167 4.72 -17.95 -7.74
C GLN A 167 3.93 -16.84 -7.01
N PRO A 168 4.48 -16.23 -5.93
CA PRO A 168 3.74 -15.26 -5.10
C PRO A 168 3.15 -14.07 -5.88
N GLU A 169 3.91 -13.54 -6.84
CA GLU A 169 3.50 -12.39 -7.67
C GLU A 169 2.78 -12.78 -8.96
N ALA A 170 2.49 -14.08 -9.16
CA ALA A 170 1.84 -14.53 -10.38
C ALA A 170 0.42 -13.94 -10.50
N PRO A 171 0.07 -13.36 -11.66
CA PRO A 171 -1.28 -12.86 -11.89
C PRO A 171 -2.25 -14.03 -12.05
N CYS A 172 -3.09 -14.27 -11.05
CA CYS A 172 -3.97 -15.45 -10.95
C CYS A 172 -5.42 -15.13 -10.57
N ILE A 173 -5.75 -13.86 -10.32
CA ILE A 173 -7.13 -13.41 -10.06
C ILE A 173 -7.56 -12.46 -11.16
N GLN A 174 -8.58 -12.85 -11.93
CA GLN A 174 -9.15 -12.03 -13.00
C GLN A 174 -10.31 -11.20 -12.44
N CYS A 175 -10.23 -9.88 -12.51
CA CYS A 175 -11.32 -9.01 -12.11
C CYS A 175 -12.55 -9.22 -13.01
N VAL A 176 -13.74 -9.34 -12.41
CA VAL A 176 -15.01 -9.54 -13.16
C VAL A 176 -15.40 -8.29 -13.97
N GLU A 177 -15.00 -7.10 -13.52
CA GLU A 177 -15.39 -5.85 -14.17
C GLU A 177 -14.45 -5.48 -15.33
N CYS A 178 -13.14 -5.41 -15.08
CA CYS A 178 -12.17 -5.03 -16.12
C CYS A 178 -11.50 -6.20 -16.85
N GLN A 179 -11.74 -7.45 -16.44
CA GLN A 179 -11.15 -8.66 -17.05
C GLN A 179 -9.62 -8.73 -16.96
N LEU A 180 -9.00 -7.88 -16.14
CA LEU A 180 -7.56 -7.84 -15.95
C LEU A 180 -7.13 -8.84 -14.88
N LEU A 181 -5.95 -9.44 -15.05
CA LEU A 181 -5.36 -10.34 -14.06
C LEU A 181 -4.43 -9.64 -13.08
N PHE A 182 -4.57 -10.02 -11.82
CA PHE A 182 -3.82 -9.49 -10.69
C PHE A 182 -3.23 -10.62 -9.85
N SER A 183 -2.07 -10.37 -9.24
CA SER A 183 -1.62 -11.19 -8.12
C SER A 183 -2.54 -10.97 -6.92
N PRO A 184 -2.62 -11.90 -5.95
CA PRO A 184 -3.52 -11.75 -4.80
C PRO A 184 -3.31 -10.44 -4.02
N GLN A 185 -2.04 -10.05 -3.83
CA GLN A 185 -1.67 -8.79 -3.19
C GLN A 185 -2.13 -7.56 -3.99
N LYS A 186 -2.06 -7.62 -5.32
CA LYS A 186 -2.49 -6.51 -6.19
C LYS A 186 -4.00 -6.43 -6.31
N PHE A 187 -4.67 -7.58 -6.33
CA PHE A 187 -6.13 -7.66 -6.41
C PHE A 187 -6.81 -6.95 -5.23
N VAL A 188 -6.31 -7.12 -4.00
CA VAL A 188 -6.91 -6.46 -2.82
C VAL A 188 -6.72 -4.93 -2.79
N MET A 189 -5.91 -4.38 -3.69
CA MET A 189 -5.73 -2.94 -3.90
C MET A 189 -6.53 -2.41 -5.10
N HIS A 190 -7.16 -3.29 -5.87
CA HIS A 190 -7.91 -2.97 -7.07
C HIS A 190 -9.39 -2.76 -6.74
N SER A 191 -9.99 -1.66 -7.22
CA SER A 191 -11.41 -1.39 -7.03
C SER A 191 -11.90 -0.45 -8.13
N HIS A 192 -13.07 -0.75 -8.70
CA HIS A 192 -13.77 0.13 -9.64
C HIS A 192 -14.71 1.11 -8.95
N LYS A 193 -15.02 0.86 -7.67
CA LYS A 193 -15.74 1.82 -6.85
C LYS A 193 -14.73 2.81 -6.27
N SER A 194 -14.97 4.09 -6.54
CA SER A 194 -14.26 5.18 -5.87
C SER A 194 -14.42 5.02 -4.35
N PRO A 195 -13.34 5.05 -3.56
CA PRO A 195 -13.45 5.01 -2.11
C PRO A 195 -14.34 6.17 -1.64
N ASP A 196 -15.26 5.89 -0.71
CA ASP A 196 -16.10 6.94 -0.14
C ASP A 196 -15.20 7.98 0.53
N LYS A 197 -15.44 9.27 0.22
CA LYS A 197 -14.68 10.43 0.74
C LYS A 197 -14.66 10.52 2.27
N ARG A 198 -15.47 9.69 2.95
CA ARG A 198 -15.63 9.66 4.40
C ARG A 198 -14.89 8.51 5.11
N THR A 199 -14.26 7.58 4.40
CA THR A 199 -13.60 6.42 5.03
C THR A 199 -12.09 6.56 5.05
N CYS A 200 -11.53 6.86 6.22
CA CYS A 200 -10.09 6.73 6.45
C CYS A 200 -9.74 5.25 6.67
N HIS A 201 -9.02 4.65 5.72
CA HIS A 201 -8.57 3.27 5.82
C HIS A 201 -7.25 3.20 6.59
N TRP A 202 -7.33 3.16 7.91
CA TRP A 202 -6.15 2.95 8.76
C TRP A 202 -5.79 1.46 8.82
N GLY A 203 -4.51 1.13 8.70
CA GLY A 203 -3.99 -0.22 8.94
C GLY A 203 -4.21 -1.22 7.79
N PHE A 204 -4.58 -0.77 6.60
CA PHE A 204 -4.50 -1.60 5.39
C PHE A 204 -3.04 -1.87 5.06
N ASP A 205 -2.71 -3.13 4.78
CA ASP A 205 -1.39 -3.57 4.35
C ASP A 205 -1.56 -4.65 3.29
N SER A 206 -1.27 -4.35 2.04
CA SER A 206 -1.48 -5.28 0.92
C SER A 206 -0.73 -6.60 1.08
N ALA A 207 0.36 -6.64 1.85
CA ALA A 207 1.07 -7.89 2.16
C ALA A 207 0.22 -8.85 3.01
N LYS A 208 -0.79 -8.34 3.72
CA LYS A 208 -1.78 -9.10 4.49
C LYS A 208 -3.03 -9.45 3.69
N TRP A 209 -2.92 -9.52 2.37
CA TRP A 209 -4.02 -9.95 1.49
C TRP A 209 -4.74 -11.24 1.93
N PRO A 210 -4.11 -12.25 2.59
CA PRO A 210 -4.85 -13.43 3.07
C PRO A 210 -5.95 -13.11 4.08
N CYS A 211 -5.80 -12.04 4.86
CA CYS A 211 -6.81 -11.58 5.81
C CYS A 211 -7.99 -10.88 5.12
N TYR A 212 -7.80 -10.43 3.88
CA TYR A 212 -8.73 -9.56 3.17
C TYR A 212 -9.49 -10.30 2.06
N LEU A 213 -8.86 -11.31 1.45
CA LEU A 213 -9.45 -12.08 0.36
C LEU A 213 -10.41 -13.14 0.89
N GLN A 214 -11.64 -13.10 0.39
CA GLN A 214 -12.73 -13.97 0.82
C GLN A 214 -13.35 -14.69 -0.37
N LEU A 215 -13.99 -15.84 -0.11
CA LEU A 215 -14.81 -16.54 -1.09
C LEU A 215 -16.03 -15.67 -1.45
N ALA A 216 -16.41 -15.64 -2.74
CA ALA A 216 -17.56 -14.85 -3.18
C ALA A 216 -18.85 -15.29 -2.47
N ARG A 217 -19.73 -14.32 -2.16
CA ARG A 217 -20.99 -14.56 -1.43
C ARG A 217 -21.91 -15.57 -2.09
N LYS A 218 -21.82 -15.75 -3.41
CA LYS A 218 -22.64 -16.71 -4.16
C LYS A 218 -22.48 -18.16 -3.70
N TYR A 219 -21.37 -18.48 -3.02
CA TYR A 219 -21.12 -19.82 -2.51
C TYR A 219 -21.65 -20.04 -1.08
N GLN A 220 -22.15 -19.00 -0.41
CA GLN A 220 -22.68 -19.14 0.96
C GLN A 220 -23.93 -20.02 0.96
N GLY A 221 -23.94 -21.05 1.82
CA GLY A 221 -25.04 -22.02 1.92
C GLY A 221 -25.06 -23.06 0.79
N THR A 222 -24.08 -23.07 -0.10
CA THR A 222 -23.97 -24.08 -1.17
C THR A 222 -23.19 -25.30 -0.67
N PRO A 223 -23.41 -26.51 -1.22
CA PRO A 223 -22.66 -27.71 -0.84
C PRO A 223 -21.15 -27.60 -1.14
N GLU A 224 -20.77 -26.71 -2.05
CA GLU A 224 -19.37 -26.47 -2.45
C GLU A 224 -18.62 -25.54 -1.48
N GLU A 225 -19.33 -24.82 -0.60
CA GLU A 225 -18.75 -23.78 0.26
C GLU A 225 -17.54 -24.27 1.06
N SER A 226 -17.67 -25.41 1.72
CA SER A 226 -16.61 -25.98 2.56
C SER A 226 -15.37 -26.34 1.75
N ARG A 227 -15.57 -26.98 0.58
CA ARG A 227 -14.48 -27.37 -0.33
C ARG A 227 -13.73 -26.14 -0.85
N LEU A 228 -14.47 -25.11 -1.29
CA LEU A 228 -13.87 -23.90 -1.84
C LEU A 228 -13.18 -23.03 -0.78
N LYS A 229 -13.71 -23.00 0.45
CA LYS A 229 -13.04 -22.38 1.59
C LYS A 229 -11.70 -23.06 1.89
N GLN A 230 -11.68 -24.39 1.91
CA GLN A 230 -10.44 -25.14 2.12
C GLN A 230 -9.40 -24.83 1.02
N LEU A 231 -9.83 -24.83 -0.24
CA LEU A 231 -8.94 -24.48 -1.37
C LEU A 231 -8.41 -23.04 -1.26
N LEU A 232 -9.24 -22.08 -0.81
CA LEU A 232 -8.80 -20.71 -0.57
C LEU A 232 -7.75 -20.62 0.55
N GLU A 233 -7.90 -21.39 1.63
CA GLU A 233 -6.89 -21.43 2.70
C GLU A 233 -5.58 -22.07 2.22
N GLU A 234 -5.63 -23.12 1.39
CA GLU A 234 -4.43 -23.68 0.76
C GLU A 234 -3.69 -22.65 -0.12
N VAL A 235 -4.43 -21.83 -0.85
CA VAL A 235 -3.88 -20.73 -1.67
C VAL A 235 -3.18 -19.67 -0.80
N LYS A 236 -3.76 -19.33 0.35
CA LYS A 236 -3.18 -18.38 1.30
C LYS A 236 -1.87 -18.89 1.91
N GLU A 237 -1.81 -20.19 2.21
CA GLU A 237 -0.64 -20.82 2.85
C GLU A 237 0.48 -21.19 1.88
N LYS A 238 0.18 -21.40 0.60
CA LYS A 238 1.10 -21.97 -0.42
C LYS A 238 2.52 -21.37 -0.43
N PHE A 239 2.63 -20.05 -0.32
CA PHE A 239 3.93 -19.34 -0.33
C PHE A 239 4.31 -18.69 1.01
N HIS A 240 3.47 -18.82 2.03
CA HIS A 240 3.69 -18.17 3.32
C HIS A 240 4.92 -18.75 4.05
N TYR A 241 5.19 -20.05 3.87
CA TYR A 241 6.39 -20.72 4.39
C TYR A 241 7.70 -20.26 3.72
N GLN A 242 7.67 -19.91 2.43
CA GLN A 242 8.86 -19.47 1.70
C GLN A 242 9.30 -18.06 2.09
N LEU A 243 8.34 -17.17 2.37
CA LEU A 243 8.58 -15.81 2.87
C LEU A 243 9.20 -15.81 4.28
N LYS A 244 8.68 -16.66 5.20
CA LYS A 244 9.24 -16.80 6.55
C LYS A 244 10.67 -17.33 6.52
N SER A 245 10.93 -18.39 5.73
CA SER A 245 12.29 -18.93 5.56
C SER A 245 13.27 -17.91 4.98
N SER A 246 12.82 -17.08 4.04
CA SER A 246 13.67 -16.07 3.40
C SER A 246 13.96 -14.89 4.35
N LEU A 247 12.96 -14.42 5.11
CA LEU A 247 13.16 -13.40 6.15
C LEU A 247 14.10 -13.89 7.26
N ASP A 248 13.94 -15.15 7.70
CA ASP A 248 14.81 -15.76 8.71
C ASP A 248 16.26 -15.86 8.23
N LYS A 249 16.47 -16.19 6.94
CA LYS A 249 17.80 -16.19 6.31
C LYS A 249 18.40 -14.79 6.21
N VAL A 250 17.63 -13.79 5.81
CA VAL A 250 18.10 -12.39 5.73
C VAL A 250 18.44 -11.86 7.13
N SER A 251 17.60 -12.11 8.13
CA SER A 251 17.87 -11.75 9.53
C SER A 251 19.12 -12.47 10.07
N ALA A 252 19.33 -13.74 9.72
CA ALA A 252 20.53 -14.48 10.10
C ALA A 252 21.80 -13.95 9.41
N LEU A 253 21.71 -13.47 8.17
CA LEU A 253 22.82 -12.86 7.44
C LEU A 253 23.17 -11.48 7.99
N LEU A 254 22.18 -10.64 8.31
CA LEU A 254 22.39 -9.33 8.92
C LEU A 254 23.06 -9.43 10.29
N ARG A 255 22.76 -10.48 11.08
CA ARG A 255 23.43 -10.76 12.36
C ARG A 255 24.88 -11.25 12.22
N LYS A 256 25.30 -11.67 11.02
CA LYS A 256 26.66 -12.17 10.74
C LYS A 256 27.57 -11.13 10.11
N LEU A 257 27.06 -9.93 9.80
CA LEU A 257 27.90 -8.85 9.29
C LEU A 257 28.76 -8.30 10.45
N PRO A 258 30.11 -8.29 10.31
CA PRO A 258 30.97 -7.69 11.32
C PRO A 258 30.72 -6.18 11.37
N VAL A 259 30.49 -5.67 12.58
CA VAL A 259 30.46 -4.23 12.84
C VAL A 259 31.89 -3.74 12.65
N THR A 260 32.18 -3.13 11.51
CA THR A 260 33.45 -2.43 11.31
C THR A 260 33.36 -1.11 12.05
N ASP A 261 34.06 -1.00 13.18
CA ASP A 261 34.28 0.26 13.87
C ASP A 261 34.89 1.28 12.90
N ALA A 262 34.19 2.39 12.69
CA ALA A 262 34.73 3.52 11.96
C ALA A 262 35.78 4.21 12.83
N PRO A 263 36.98 4.54 12.31
CA PRO A 263 38.00 5.22 13.09
C PRO A 263 37.58 6.67 13.38
N ILE A 264 37.87 7.08 14.61
CA ILE A 264 37.63 8.40 15.23
C ILE A 264 38.35 9.51 14.47
#